data_AF-A0A822DVP7-F1
#
_entry.id   AF-A0A822DVP7-F1
#
_cell.length_a   1.000
_cell.length_b   1.000
_cell.length_c   1.000
_cell.angle_alpha   90.00
_cell.angle_beta   90.00
_cell.angle_gamma   90.00
#
_symmetry.space_group_name_H-M   'P 1'
#
loop_
_entity.id
_entity.type
_entity.pdbx_description
1 polymer ?
#
loop_
_entity_poly.entity_id
_entity_poly.type
_entity_poly.pdbx_seq_one_letter_code
_entity_poly.pdbx_strand_id
1 'polypeptide(L)'
;TAQSAYIADLGKTDKIGEEEAKENKYFGIFYATFQTSEVWGDLITYLVLRNGRNDSIQKDINLCGANYLESEEQSLSDGSNEISLHTASILYGIFVGLIVISLFLVALFLDQKRHLKQSESKGFISDSFKYTTSTLKQLKKPKQILLLPLAFWIGVSEAFMWSTFIT
;
A
#
# COMPACT_ATOMS: atom_id res chain seq x y z
N THR A 1 18.61 10.47 47.98
CA THR A 1 18.90 10.80 46.57
C THR A 1 18.59 9.68 45.58
N ALA A 2 18.54 8.39 45.97
CA ALA A 2 18.16 7.30 45.07
C ALA A 2 16.63 7.20 44.79
N GLN A 3 15.78 7.50 45.76
CA GLN A 3 14.32 7.41 45.59
C GLN A 3 13.76 8.45 44.61
N SER A 4 14.31 9.67 44.58
CA SER A 4 13.90 10.72 43.64
C SER A 4 14.26 10.39 42.17
N ALA A 5 15.31 9.61 41.95
CA ALA A 5 15.68 9.16 40.60
C ALA A 5 14.74 8.06 40.08
N TYR A 6 14.31 7.14 40.95
CA TYR A 6 13.39 6.05 40.58
C TYR A 6 12.00 6.56 40.18
N ILE A 7 11.46 7.56 40.89
CA ILE A 7 10.14 8.14 40.60
C ILE A 7 10.18 8.92 39.28
N ALA A 8 11.32 9.54 38.97
CA ALA A 8 11.53 10.24 37.69
C ALA A 8 11.63 9.26 36.52
N ASP A 9 12.22 8.08 36.71
CA ASP A 9 12.35 7.05 35.67
C ASP A 9 11.00 6.38 35.39
N LEU A 10 10.22 6.06 36.44
CA LEU A 10 8.85 5.56 36.32
C LEU A 10 7.92 6.55 35.61
N GLY A 11 7.99 7.83 35.96
CA GLY A 11 7.21 8.88 35.29
C GLY A 11 7.62 9.10 33.83
N LYS A 12 8.85 8.72 33.45
CA LYS A 12 9.33 8.77 32.07
C LYS A 12 8.83 7.57 31.27
N THR A 13 8.90 6.36 31.83
CA THR A 13 8.40 5.15 31.18
C THR A 13 6.89 5.18 30.98
N ASP A 14 6.13 5.76 31.92
CA ASP A 14 4.68 5.88 31.81
C ASP A 14 4.28 6.86 30.69
N LYS A 15 4.96 8.00 30.59
CA LYS A 15 4.77 8.97 29.49
C LYS A 15 5.18 8.41 28.12
N ILE A 16 6.28 7.67 28.06
CA ILE A 16 6.74 7.02 26.83
C ILE A 16 5.72 5.95 26.40
N GLY A 17 5.22 5.13 27.33
CA GLY A 17 4.20 4.13 27.04
C GLY A 17 2.88 4.73 26.59
N GLU A 18 2.47 5.88 27.14
CA GLU A 18 1.25 6.57 26.72
C GLU A 18 1.39 7.22 25.33
N GLU A 19 2.57 7.74 24.99
CA GLU A 19 2.85 8.28 23.64
C GLU A 19 2.97 7.17 22.59
N GLU A 20 3.65 6.06 22.90
CA GLU A 20 3.72 4.88 22.02
C GLU A 20 2.33 4.25 21.80
N ALA A 21 1.48 4.22 22.83
CA ALA A 21 0.10 3.75 22.70
C ALA A 21 -0.75 4.64 21.79
N LYS A 22 -0.54 5.96 21.84
CA LYS A 22 -1.21 6.92 20.93
C LYS A 22 -0.74 6.72 19.50
N GLU A 23 0.57 6.62 19.25
CA GLU A 23 1.14 6.40 17.92
C GLU A 23 0.64 5.09 17.29
N ASN A 24 0.67 3.98 18.05
CA ASN A 24 0.21 2.68 17.58
C ASN A 24 -1.29 2.69 17.23
N LYS A 25 -2.10 3.47 17.94
CA LYS A 25 -3.54 3.63 17.62
C LYS A 25 -3.76 4.36 16.30
N TYR A 26 -2.98 5.42 16.02
CA TYR A 26 -3.04 6.11 14.73
C TYR A 26 -2.56 5.21 13.59
N PHE A 27 -1.47 4.48 13.80
CA PHE A 27 -0.95 3.54 12.81
C PHE A 27 -1.96 2.44 12.46
N GLY A 28 -2.67 1.92 13.47
CA GLY A 28 -3.71 0.91 13.27
C GLY A 28 -4.91 1.42 12.45
N ILE A 29 -5.42 2.62 12.75
CA ILE A 29 -6.55 3.22 12.00
C ILE A 29 -6.14 3.54 10.56
N PHE A 30 -4.92 4.05 10.37
CA PHE A 30 -4.35 4.30 9.05
C PHE A 30 -4.28 3.00 8.23
N TYR A 31 -3.70 1.95 8.80
CA TYR A 31 -3.57 0.66 8.11
C TYR A 31 -4.93 0.02 7.80
N ALA A 32 -5.91 0.12 8.71
CA ALA A 32 -7.27 -0.33 8.46
C ALA A 32 -7.92 0.40 7.28
N THR A 33 -7.72 1.72 7.20
CA THR A 33 -8.24 2.53 6.08
C THR A 33 -7.55 2.16 4.77
N PHE A 34 -6.22 1.94 4.81
CA PHE A 34 -5.43 1.53 3.65
C PHE A 34 -5.90 0.17 3.11
N GLN A 35 -6.01 -0.84 3.96
CA GLN A 35 -6.51 -2.16 3.59
C GLN A 35 -7.94 -2.12 3.03
N THR A 36 -8.80 -1.28 3.60
CA THR A 36 -10.17 -1.15 3.09
C THR A 36 -10.20 -0.53 1.69
N SER A 37 -9.25 0.35 1.34
CA SER A 37 -9.20 0.99 0.01
C SER A 37 -9.04 0.01 -1.14
N GLU A 38 -8.37 -1.12 -0.90
CA GLU A 38 -8.18 -2.21 -1.86
C GLU A 38 -9.54 -2.85 -2.21
N VAL A 39 -10.34 -3.18 -1.19
CA VAL A 39 -11.69 -3.73 -1.34
C VAL A 39 -12.60 -2.78 -2.13
N TRP A 40 -12.50 -1.47 -1.88
CA TRP A 40 -13.27 -0.47 -2.63
C TRP A 40 -12.86 -0.42 -4.10
N GLY A 41 -11.57 -0.56 -4.43
CA GLY A 41 -11.08 -0.61 -5.80
C GLY A 41 -11.63 -1.80 -6.60
N ASP A 42 -11.63 -2.98 -5.97
CA ASP A 42 -12.19 -4.19 -6.57
C ASP A 42 -13.71 -4.09 -6.76
N LEU A 43 -14.41 -3.50 -5.79
CA LEU A 43 -15.86 -3.29 -5.87
C LEU A 43 -16.24 -2.37 -7.04
N ILE A 44 -15.52 -1.26 -7.22
CA ILE A 44 -15.75 -0.33 -8.33
C ILE A 44 -15.55 -1.04 -9.68
N THR A 45 -14.46 -1.79 -9.78
CA THR A 45 -14.11 -2.57 -10.98
C THR A 45 -15.19 -3.60 -11.29
N TYR A 46 -15.64 -4.36 -10.29
CA TYR A 46 -16.72 -5.34 -10.42
C TYR A 46 -18.04 -4.70 -10.86
N LEU A 47 -18.47 -3.60 -10.23
CA LEU A 47 -19.74 -2.94 -10.56
C LEU A 47 -19.78 -2.45 -12.00
N VAL A 48 -18.67 -1.90 -12.49
CA VAL A 48 -18.57 -1.37 -13.86
C VAL A 48 -18.53 -2.50 -14.88
N LEU A 49 -17.78 -3.58 -14.61
CA LEU A 49 -17.64 -4.72 -15.51
C LEU A 49 -18.86 -5.66 -15.51
N ARG A 50 -19.58 -5.77 -14.38
CA ARG A 50 -20.78 -6.63 -14.26
C ARG A 50 -21.90 -6.20 -15.21
N ASN A 51 -21.99 -4.91 -15.50
CA ASN A 51 -23.10 -4.33 -16.27
C ASN A 51 -23.18 -4.83 -17.74
N GLY A 52 -22.19 -5.61 -18.21
CA GLY A 52 -22.17 -6.20 -19.55
C GLY A 52 -22.00 -7.72 -19.62
N ARG A 53 -22.20 -8.46 -18.51
CA ARG A 53 -21.89 -9.91 -18.44
C ARG A 53 -23.14 -10.75 -18.18
N ASN A 54 -23.42 -11.70 -19.07
CA ASN A 54 -24.47 -12.72 -18.89
C ASN A 54 -23.90 -13.90 -18.08
N ASP A 55 -24.67 -14.38 -17.09
CA ASP A 55 -24.26 -15.33 -16.04
C ASP A 55 -24.03 -16.79 -16.50
N SER A 56 -23.64 -17.03 -17.75
CA SER A 56 -23.36 -18.37 -18.28
C SER A 56 -21.87 -18.64 -18.37
N ILE A 57 -21.19 -18.69 -17.21
CA ILE A 57 -19.76 -19.02 -17.15
C ILE A 57 -19.62 -20.32 -16.38
N GLN A 58 -19.73 -21.40 -17.15
CA GLN A 58 -19.40 -22.73 -16.71
C GLN A 58 -17.87 -22.85 -16.71
N LYS A 59 -17.26 -22.55 -15.57
CA LYS A 59 -15.81 -22.76 -15.35
C LYS A 59 -15.56 -24.25 -15.12
N ASP A 60 -14.70 -24.86 -15.93
CA ASP A 60 -14.16 -26.19 -15.67
C ASP A 60 -13.31 -26.15 -14.40
N ILE A 61 -13.92 -26.55 -13.29
CA ILE A 61 -13.33 -26.62 -11.94
C ILE A 61 -12.14 -27.58 -11.81
N ASN A 62 -11.90 -28.41 -12.82
CA ASN A 62 -10.85 -29.43 -12.81
C ASN A 62 -9.44 -28.89 -13.10
N LEU A 63 -9.32 -27.63 -13.56
CA LEU A 63 -8.04 -26.98 -13.91
C LEU A 63 -7.54 -25.97 -12.86
N CYS A 64 -8.07 -26.02 -11.64
CA CYS A 64 -7.70 -25.10 -10.56
C CYS A 64 -6.82 -25.79 -9.50
N GLY A 65 -5.90 -25.04 -8.88
CA GLY A 65 -5.09 -25.51 -7.76
C GLY A 65 -3.84 -26.28 -8.19
N ALA A 66 -3.56 -27.42 -7.54
CA ALA A 66 -2.32 -28.19 -7.74
C ALA A 66 -2.13 -28.76 -9.17
N ASN A 67 -3.19 -28.76 -9.97
CA ASN A 67 -3.18 -29.16 -11.38
C ASN A 67 -3.10 -27.96 -12.34
N TYR A 68 -2.56 -26.81 -11.90
CA TYR A 68 -2.23 -25.71 -12.80
C TYR A 68 -1.10 -26.14 -13.75
N LEU A 69 -1.48 -26.81 -14.83
CA LEU A 69 -0.62 -27.04 -15.97
C LEU A 69 -0.57 -25.71 -16.70
N GLU A 70 0.62 -25.08 -16.73
CA GLU A 70 0.92 -23.96 -17.60
C GLU A 70 0.75 -24.45 -19.05
N SER A 71 -0.50 -24.43 -19.50
CA SER A 71 -0.90 -24.89 -20.82
C SER A 71 -0.53 -23.75 -21.76
N GLU A 72 0.73 -23.76 -22.17
CA GLU A 72 1.18 -23.12 -23.40
C GLU A 72 0.17 -23.47 -24.50
N GLU A 73 -0.39 -22.43 -25.13
CA GLU A 73 -1.20 -22.50 -26.34
C GLU A 73 -2.61 -23.14 -26.26
N GLN A 74 -3.56 -22.41 -25.68
CA GLN A 74 -4.89 -22.32 -26.27
C GLN A 74 -5.23 -20.87 -26.60
N SER A 75 -4.73 -20.45 -27.76
CA SER A 75 -5.42 -19.46 -28.57
C SER A 75 -6.86 -19.90 -28.81
N LEU A 76 -7.78 -19.04 -28.41
CA LEU A 76 -9.09 -18.78 -29.04
C LEU A 76 -10.20 -19.80 -28.80
N SER A 77 -11.10 -19.45 -27.88
CA SER A 77 -12.51 -19.44 -28.23
C SER A 77 -13.15 -18.18 -27.64
N ASP A 78 -13.24 -17.16 -28.50
CA ASP A 78 -14.39 -16.27 -28.67
C ASP A 78 -15.34 -16.13 -27.44
N GLY A 79 -14.76 -15.68 -26.34
CA GLY A 79 -15.43 -15.13 -25.17
C GLY A 79 -15.05 -13.67 -24.99
N SER A 80 -14.55 -13.03 -26.05
CA SER A 80 -14.55 -11.58 -26.18
C SER A 80 -16.00 -11.12 -26.22
N ASN A 81 -16.62 -11.11 -25.05
CA ASN A 81 -17.38 -9.92 -24.69
C ASN A 81 -16.38 -8.81 -24.97
N GLU A 82 -16.49 -8.12 -26.10
CA GLU A 82 -15.79 -6.86 -26.30
C GLU A 82 -16.11 -6.07 -25.03
N ILE A 83 -15.16 -6.05 -24.09
CA ILE A 83 -15.23 -5.15 -22.95
C ILE A 83 -15.27 -3.81 -23.64
N SER A 84 -16.48 -3.25 -23.74
CA SER A 84 -16.70 -2.15 -24.67
C SER A 84 -15.68 -1.08 -24.28
N LEU A 85 -14.93 -0.57 -25.26
CA LEU A 85 -13.91 0.45 -25.01
C LEU A 85 -14.48 1.61 -24.17
N HIS A 86 -15.80 1.82 -24.30
CA HIS A 86 -16.61 2.70 -23.47
C HIS A 86 -16.62 2.34 -21.97
N THR A 87 -16.79 1.07 -21.59
CA THR A 87 -16.74 0.59 -20.20
C THR A 87 -15.35 0.78 -19.59
N ALA A 88 -14.29 0.47 -20.34
CA ALA A 88 -12.90 0.69 -19.91
C ALA A 88 -12.60 2.18 -19.73
N SER A 89 -13.10 3.04 -20.63
CA SER A 89 -12.95 4.49 -20.53
C SER A 89 -13.64 5.07 -19.29
N ILE A 90 -14.85 4.58 -18.94
CA ILE A 90 -15.56 4.97 -17.72
C ILE A 90 -14.77 4.57 -16.47
N LEU A 91 -14.27 3.34 -16.41
CA LEU A 91 -13.48 2.86 -15.28
C LEU A 91 -12.24 3.72 -15.05
N TYR A 92 -11.48 4.02 -16.10
CA TYR A 92 -10.32 4.90 -16.05
C TYR A 92 -10.71 6.32 -15.57
N GLY A 93 -11.83 6.85 -16.05
CA GLY A 93 -12.35 8.15 -15.62
C GLY A 93 -12.65 8.22 -14.12
N ILE A 94 -13.24 7.16 -13.55
CA ILE A 94 -13.53 7.07 -12.12
C ILE A 94 -12.24 7.05 -11.30
N PHE A 95 -11.24 6.24 -11.69
CA PHE A 95 -9.96 6.19 -10.99
C PHE A 95 -9.22 7.53 -11.03
N VAL A 96 -9.15 8.17 -12.19
CA VAL A 96 -8.54 9.50 -12.32
C VAL A 96 -9.28 10.54 -11.47
N GLY A 97 -10.61 10.50 -11.47
CA GLY A 97 -11.43 11.36 -10.63
C GLY A 97 -11.11 11.21 -9.15
N LEU A 98 -11.01 9.96 -8.66
CA LEU A 98 -10.63 9.67 -7.27
C LEU A 98 -9.22 10.17 -6.92
N ILE A 99 -8.26 10.04 -7.84
CA ILE A 99 -6.90 10.56 -7.66
C ILE A 99 -6.91 12.08 -7.53
N VAL A 100 -7.64 12.79 -8.41
CA VAL A 100 -7.73 14.26 -8.37
C VAL A 100 -8.38 14.74 -7.07
N ILE A 101 -9.47 14.09 -6.64
CA ILE A 101 -10.13 14.39 -5.37
C ILE A 101 -9.17 14.16 -4.19
N SER A 102 -8.43 13.05 -4.21
CA SER A 102 -7.43 12.75 -3.18
C SER A 102 -6.33 13.81 -3.12
N LEU A 103 -5.79 14.23 -4.26
CA LEU A 103 -4.79 15.30 -4.33
C LEU A 103 -5.32 16.61 -3.78
N PHE A 104 -6.58 16.95 -4.08
CA PHE A 104 -7.22 18.15 -3.57
C PHE A 104 -7.42 18.10 -2.05
N LEU A 105 -7.88 16.96 -1.52
CA LEU A 105 -8.00 16.74 -0.07
C LEU A 105 -6.64 16.86 0.63
N VAL A 106 -5.60 16.25 0.09
CA VAL A 106 -4.24 16.36 0.65
C VAL A 106 -3.77 17.81 0.59
N ALA A 107 -3.96 18.52 -0.52
CA ALA A 107 -3.54 19.91 -0.65
C ALA A 107 -4.25 20.86 0.33
N LEU A 108 -5.53 20.61 0.64
CA LEU A 108 -6.29 21.43 1.59
C LEU A 108 -6.02 21.06 3.06
N PHE A 109 -5.87 19.77 3.35
CA PHE A 109 -5.83 19.27 4.73
C PHE A 109 -4.41 19.11 5.27
N LEU A 110 -3.43 18.90 4.40
CA LEU A 110 -2.02 18.77 4.78
C LEU A 110 -1.41 20.17 4.84
N ASP A 111 -1.31 20.73 6.05
CA ASP A 111 -0.75 22.06 6.29
C ASP A 111 0.68 22.17 5.74
N GLN A 112 0.83 22.85 4.60
CA GLN A 112 2.06 22.97 3.82
C GLN A 112 3.17 23.78 4.53
N LYS A 113 2.88 24.35 5.70
CA LYS A 113 3.75 25.27 6.43
C LYS A 113 5.07 24.68 6.91
N ARG A 114 5.26 23.35 6.89
CA ARG A 114 6.53 22.72 7.32
C ARG A 114 7.61 22.72 6.24
N HIS A 115 7.26 22.75 4.95
CA HIS A 115 8.23 22.61 3.86
C HIS A 115 8.93 23.90 3.44
N LEU A 116 8.32 25.08 3.66
CA LEU A 116 8.88 26.35 3.21
C LEU A 116 10.06 26.85 4.06
N LYS A 117 10.15 26.46 5.34
CA LYS A 117 11.28 26.85 6.21
C LYS A 117 12.55 26.02 5.99
N GLN A 118 12.47 24.86 5.34
CA GLN A 118 13.61 23.97 5.13
C GLN A 118 14.21 24.07 3.71
N SER A 119 13.49 24.68 2.77
CA SER A 119 13.84 24.68 1.34
C SER A 119 14.85 25.76 0.91
N GLU A 120 15.19 26.74 1.74
CA GLU A 120 16.11 27.82 1.32
C GLU A 120 17.60 27.48 1.39
N SER A 121 18.02 26.35 1.99
CA SER A 121 19.45 26.22 2.35
C SER A 121 20.34 25.33 1.48
N LYS A 122 19.90 24.27 0.77
CA LYS A 122 20.89 23.31 0.20
C LYS A 122 20.51 22.72 -1.15
N GLY A 123 21.49 22.75 -2.07
CA GLY A 123 21.37 22.38 -3.48
C GLY A 123 20.86 20.96 -3.72
N PHE A 124 19.85 20.87 -4.58
CA PHE A 124 18.95 19.74 -4.80
C PHE A 124 19.60 18.43 -5.32
N ILE A 125 20.82 18.46 -5.87
CA ILE A 125 21.41 17.31 -6.58
C ILE A 125 22.46 16.56 -5.73
N SER A 126 23.27 17.26 -4.93
CA SER A 126 24.32 16.63 -4.10
C SER A 126 23.80 16.08 -2.78
N ASP A 127 22.65 16.59 -2.32
CA ASP A 127 22.07 16.24 -1.03
C ASP A 127 21.31 14.89 -1.10
N SER A 128 20.63 14.56 -2.20
CA SER A 128 19.88 13.31 -2.39
C SER A 128 20.74 12.05 -2.28
N PHE A 129 21.94 12.05 -2.89
CA PHE A 129 22.86 10.91 -2.79
C PHE A 129 23.47 10.80 -1.38
N LYS A 130 23.67 11.94 -0.71
CA LYS A 130 24.18 12.01 0.67
C LYS A 130 23.15 11.49 1.68
N TYR A 131 21.87 11.80 1.51
CA TYR A 131 20.79 11.24 2.31
C TYR A 131 20.61 9.74 2.02
N THR A 132 20.67 9.31 0.76
CA THR A 132 20.59 7.89 0.38
C THR A 132 21.74 7.08 0.97
N THR A 133 22.96 7.60 0.91
CA THR A 133 24.14 6.95 1.50
C THR A 133 24.07 6.94 3.03
N SER A 134 23.48 7.97 3.64
CA SER A 134 23.25 8.02 5.09
C SER A 134 22.20 7.01 5.53
N THR A 135 21.10 6.84 4.78
CA THR A 135 20.10 5.79 5.00
C THR A 135 20.69 4.40 4.83
N LEU A 136 21.54 4.18 3.83
CA LEU A 136 22.24 2.90 3.62
C LEU A 136 23.22 2.59 4.76
N LYS A 137 23.93 3.61 5.26
CA LYS A 137 24.84 3.48 6.40
C LYS A 137 24.08 3.25 7.71
N GLN A 138 22.87 3.81 7.84
CA GLN A 138 21.96 3.56 8.95
C GLN A 138 21.36 2.14 8.90
N LEU A 139 21.02 1.64 7.71
CA LEU A 139 20.51 0.29 7.47
C LEU A 139 21.53 -0.80 7.81
N LYS A 140 22.83 -0.50 7.71
CA LYS A 140 23.94 -1.39 8.14
C LYS A 140 24.03 -1.61 9.65
N LYS A 141 23.17 -1.00 10.48
CA LYS A 141 23.13 -1.28 11.91
C LYS A 141 22.60 -2.70 12.17
N PRO A 142 23.25 -3.50 13.04
CA PRO A 142 22.97 -4.93 13.19
C PRO A 142 21.56 -5.24 13.68
N LYS A 143 20.92 -4.32 14.44
CA LYS A 143 19.53 -4.48 14.90
C LYS A 143 18.49 -4.24 13.80
N GLN A 144 18.85 -3.49 12.75
CA GLN A 144 17.95 -3.11 11.66
C GLN A 144 18.05 -4.06 10.46
N ILE A 145 19.18 -4.77 10.34
CA ILE A 145 19.38 -5.80 9.31
C ILE A 145 18.45 -7.01 9.50
N LEU A 146 17.99 -7.28 10.72
CA LEU A 146 17.06 -8.39 11.01
C LEU A 146 15.63 -8.10 10.52
N LEU A 147 15.26 -6.82 10.40
CA LEU A 147 13.97 -6.40 9.84
C LEU A 147 13.93 -6.54 8.31
N LEU A 148 15.08 -6.58 7.64
CA LEU A 148 15.16 -6.62 6.19
C LEU A 148 14.67 -7.97 5.61
N PRO A 149 15.09 -9.15 6.11
CA PRO A 149 14.50 -10.43 5.71
C PRO A 149 13.01 -10.52 6.01
N LEU A 150 12.57 -9.94 7.12
CA LEU A 150 11.16 -9.96 7.53
C LEU A 150 10.31 -9.07 6.60
N ALA A 151 10.77 -7.86 6.29
CA ALA A 151 10.12 -6.97 5.32
C ALA A 151 10.13 -7.58 3.90
N PHE A 152 11.22 -8.23 3.50
CA PHE A 152 11.30 -8.95 2.25
C PHE A 152 10.27 -10.09 2.18
N TRP A 153 10.16 -10.90 3.23
CA TRP A 153 9.19 -11.98 3.30
C TRP A 153 7.75 -11.47 3.23
N ILE A 154 7.43 -10.39 3.95
CA ILE A 154 6.10 -9.76 3.90
C ILE A 154 5.77 -9.32 2.47
N GLY A 155 6.69 -8.60 1.81
CA GLY A 155 6.47 -8.15 0.44
C GLY A 155 6.29 -9.29 -0.56
N VAL A 156 7.04 -10.38 -0.41
CA VAL A 156 6.85 -11.59 -1.23
C VAL A 156 5.48 -12.22 -0.99
N SER A 157 5.04 -12.29 0.27
CA SER A 157 3.71 -12.85 0.60
C SER A 157 2.57 -12.02 0.03
N GLU A 158 2.67 -10.69 0.10
CA GLU A 158 1.70 -9.78 -0.50
C GLU A 158 1.68 -9.95 -2.02
N ALA A 159 2.83 -9.91 -2.69
CA ALA A 159 2.91 -10.07 -4.14
C ALA A 159 2.29 -11.39 -4.63
N PHE A 160 2.48 -12.47 -3.89
CA PHE A 160 1.85 -13.76 -4.19
C PHE A 160 0.33 -13.73 -4.04
N MET A 161 -0.19 -13.06 -3.00
CA MET A 161 -1.64 -12.89 -2.82
C MET A 161 -2.26 -12.08 -3.97
N TRP A 162 -1.58 -11.02 -4.44
CA TRP A 162 -2.04 -10.24 -5.59
C TRP A 162 -1.95 -11.00 -6.91
N SER A 163 -0.89 -11.76 -7.14
CA SER A 163 -0.68 -12.46 -8.41
C SER A 163 -1.63 -13.63 -8.62
N THR A 164 -1.96 -14.35 -7.55
CA THR A 164 -2.90 -15.48 -7.59
C THR A 164 -4.36 -15.07 -7.76
N PHE A 165 -4.70 -13.81 -7.48
CA PHE A 165 -6.04 -13.27 -7.74
C PHE A 165 -6.22 -12.81 -9.19
N ILE A 166 -5.13 -12.42 -9.86
CA ILE A 166 -5.12 -11.89 -11.23
C ILE A 166 -4.93 -12.98 -12.30
N THR A 167 -4.44 -14.17 -11.93
CA THR A 167 -4.24 -15.32 -12.83
C THR A 167 -5.41 -16.30 -12.69
#